data_AF-A0A0G4GBY0-F1
#
_entry.id   AF-A0A0G4GBY0-F1
#
_cell.length_a   1.000
_cell.length_b   1.000
_cell.length_c   1.000
_cell.angle_alpha   90.00
_cell.angle_beta   90.00
_cell.angle_gamma   90.00
#
_symmetry.space_group_name_H-M   'P 1'
#
loop_
_entity.id
_entity.type
_entity.pdbx_description
1 polymer ?
#
loop_
_entity_poly.entity_id
_entity_poly.type
_entity_poly.pdbx_seq_one_letter_code
_entity_poly.pdbx_strand_id
1 'polypeptide(L)'
;MKAIFPPLVTGTMVFTIGLSILETGVNKLAGDIGPVDPYGAPNEWGLGLFTICMIVGFYWLGAKYSIPIFKSGAMVFCTLFGTIFALFAEAPFKYGVAFDGSLMLPMIVAFILSGLECMGDLTATAKLSLLPTACDQFNLVRQGGLLNNAFSSLLCAIFSAPSVVTYTQVRE
;
A
#
# COMPACT_ATOMS: atom_id res chain seq x y z
N MET A 1 4.89 10.48 19.82
CA MET A 1 5.46 9.82 18.62
C MET A 1 6.62 10.58 17.97
N LYS A 2 6.57 11.92 17.76
CA LYS A 2 7.70 12.68 17.14
C LYS A 2 9.04 12.56 17.90
N ALA A 3 9.02 12.35 19.21
CA ALA A 3 10.23 12.17 20.04
C ALA A 3 10.82 10.75 19.98
N ILE A 4 10.01 9.75 19.64
CA ILE A 4 10.41 8.32 19.63
C ILE A 4 10.82 7.89 18.22
N PHE A 5 10.16 8.44 17.20
CA PHE A 5 10.46 8.19 15.79
C PHE A 5 10.66 9.54 15.07
N PRO A 6 11.90 10.04 15.03
CA PRO A 6 12.20 11.23 14.25
C PRO A 6 12.03 10.93 12.74
N PRO A 7 11.79 11.94 11.89
CA PRO A 7 11.53 11.75 10.46
C PRO A 7 12.60 10.92 9.73
N LEU A 8 13.85 11.02 10.20
CA LEU A 8 14.97 10.23 9.66
C LEU A 8 14.77 8.72 9.85
N VAL A 9 14.32 8.30 11.04
CA VAL A 9 14.10 6.87 11.37
C VAL A 9 12.88 6.33 10.63
N THR A 10 11.81 7.11 10.56
CA THR A 10 10.60 6.72 9.81
C THR A 10 10.92 6.57 8.32
N GLY A 11 11.69 7.48 7.74
CA GLY A 11 12.09 7.41 6.33
C GLY A 11 12.95 6.19 6.01
N THR A 12 13.96 5.89 6.84
CA THR A 12 14.80 4.70 6.62
C THR A 12 14.03 3.39 6.79
N MET A 13 13.06 3.33 7.72
CA MET A 13 12.21 2.15 7.90
C MET A 13 11.35 1.89 6.65
N VAL A 14 10.62 2.90 6.19
CA VAL A 14 9.74 2.77 5.00
C VAL A 14 10.56 2.41 3.76
N PHE A 15 11.74 3.00 3.59
CA PHE A 15 12.65 2.64 2.49
C PHE A 15 13.10 1.18 2.55
N THR A 16 13.42 0.68 3.75
CA THR A 16 13.86 -0.72 3.94
C THR A 16 12.73 -1.70 3.65
N ILE A 17 11.49 -1.37 4.02
CA ILE A 17 10.30 -2.16 3.68
C ILE A 17 10.08 -2.18 2.16
N GLY A 18 10.25 -1.03 1.49
CA GLY A 18 10.16 -0.95 0.04
C GLY A 18 11.20 -1.83 -0.66
N LEU A 19 12.44 -1.82 -0.17
CA LEU A 19 13.53 -2.65 -0.72
C LEU A 19 13.28 -4.16 -0.55
N SER A 20 12.76 -4.60 0.60
CA SER A 20 12.50 -6.04 0.80
C SER A 20 11.40 -6.57 -0.12
N ILE A 21 10.38 -5.75 -0.40
CA ILE A 21 9.32 -6.12 -1.33
C ILE A 21 9.83 -6.08 -2.78
N LEU A 22 10.77 -5.18 -3.10
CA LEU A 22 11.37 -5.11 -4.43
C LEU A 22 12.07 -6.41 -4.83
N GLU A 23 12.75 -7.08 -3.90
CA GLU A 23 13.36 -8.40 -4.14
C GLU A 23 12.29 -9.43 -4.55
N THR A 24 11.19 -9.51 -3.81
CA THR A 24 10.09 -10.42 -4.16
C THR A 24 9.42 -10.07 -5.48
N GLY A 25 9.38 -8.78 -5.85
CA GLY A 25 8.87 -8.31 -7.13
C GLY A 25 9.74 -8.73 -8.31
N VAL A 26 11.07 -8.62 -8.17
CA VAL A 26 12.02 -9.07 -9.21
C VAL A 26 11.97 -10.59 -9.36
N ASN A 27 11.87 -11.34 -8.26
CA ASN A 27 11.75 -12.80 -8.32
C ASN A 27 10.46 -13.24 -9.04
N LYS A 28 9.35 -12.52 -8.85
CA LYS A 28 8.09 -12.74 -9.59
C LYS A 28 8.21 -12.38 -11.07
N LEU A 29 8.96 -11.32 -11.39
CA LEU A 29 9.24 -10.93 -12.78
C LEU A 29 10.09 -11.99 -13.49
N ALA A 30 10.99 -12.65 -12.77
CA ALA A 30 11.81 -13.74 -13.29
C ALA A 30 11.09 -15.09 -13.42
N GLY A 31 9.77 -15.17 -13.13
CA GLY A 31 8.95 -16.38 -13.26
C GLY A 31 8.67 -17.12 -11.95
N ASP A 32 9.13 -16.60 -10.80
CA ASP A 32 9.06 -17.26 -9.49
C ASP A 32 9.74 -18.64 -9.47
N ILE A 33 9.86 -19.29 -8.32
CA ILE A 33 10.34 -20.68 -8.22
C ILE A 33 9.15 -21.63 -8.50
N GLY A 34 8.47 -21.40 -9.61
CA GLY A 34 7.27 -22.13 -10.00
C GLY A 34 7.59 -23.51 -10.60
N PRO A 35 6.63 -24.46 -10.58
CA PRO A 35 6.86 -25.80 -11.14
C PRO A 35 6.90 -25.86 -12.68
N VAL A 36 6.48 -24.77 -13.35
CA VAL A 36 6.09 -24.81 -14.78
C VAL A 36 7.21 -24.33 -15.71
N ASP A 37 8.04 -23.38 -15.27
CA ASP A 37 9.12 -22.83 -16.09
C ASP A 37 10.41 -22.59 -15.28
N PRO A 38 11.60 -22.72 -15.91
CA PRO A 38 12.87 -22.43 -15.27
C PRO A 38 12.93 -20.96 -14.83
N TYR A 39 13.35 -20.74 -13.59
CA TYR A 39 13.66 -19.40 -13.08
C TYR A 39 14.58 -18.66 -14.06
N GLY A 40 14.13 -17.49 -14.53
CA GLY A 40 14.88 -16.69 -15.50
C GLY A 40 14.66 -17.02 -16.97
N ALA A 41 13.56 -17.71 -17.32
CA ALA A 41 13.18 -17.91 -18.71
C ALA A 41 13.04 -16.57 -19.46
N PRO A 42 13.56 -16.44 -20.71
CA PRO A 42 13.47 -15.20 -21.49
C PRO A 42 12.03 -14.71 -21.74
N ASN A 43 11.06 -15.63 -21.75
CA ASN A 43 9.65 -15.33 -21.94
C ASN A 43 9.06 -14.57 -20.73
N GLU A 44 9.38 -14.99 -19.51
CA GLU A 44 8.91 -14.36 -18.27
C GLU A 44 9.51 -12.96 -18.09
N TRP A 45 10.82 -12.83 -18.33
CA TRP A 45 11.48 -11.53 -18.36
C TRP A 45 10.93 -10.62 -19.47
N GLY A 46 10.62 -11.20 -20.64
CA GLY A 46 10.00 -10.48 -21.75
C GLY A 46 8.62 -9.94 -21.39
N LEU A 47 7.78 -10.75 -20.74
CA LEU A 47 6.46 -10.34 -20.27
C LEU A 47 6.56 -9.27 -19.17
N GLY A 48 7.48 -9.45 -18.22
CA GLY A 48 7.78 -8.49 -17.16
C GLY A 48 8.23 -7.12 -17.69
N LEU A 49 9.20 -7.10 -18.60
CA LEU A 49 9.66 -5.87 -19.24
C LEU A 49 8.58 -5.24 -20.11
N PHE A 50 7.81 -6.04 -20.85
CA PHE A 50 6.70 -5.54 -21.66
C PHE A 50 5.64 -4.84 -20.80
N THR A 51 5.26 -5.42 -19.66
CA THR A 51 4.31 -4.78 -18.75
C THR A 51 4.85 -3.48 -18.15
N ILE A 52 6.13 -3.42 -17.75
CA ILE A 52 6.78 -2.18 -17.30
C ILE A 52 6.77 -1.13 -18.42
N CYS A 53 7.14 -1.51 -19.64
CA CYS A 53 7.11 -0.60 -20.80
C CYS A 53 5.71 -0.06 -21.07
N MET A 54 4.67 -0.90 -20.96
CA MET A 54 3.28 -0.48 -21.10
C MET A 54 2.86 0.50 -19.99
N ILE A 55 3.20 0.23 -18.74
CA ILE A 55 2.90 1.13 -17.61
C ILE A 55 3.57 2.49 -17.80
N VAL A 56 4.87 2.51 -18.14
CA VAL A 56 5.62 3.75 -18.39
C VAL A 56 5.06 4.49 -19.59
N GLY A 57 4.73 3.77 -20.67
CA GLY A 57 4.11 4.34 -21.87
C GLY A 57 2.75 4.99 -21.59
N PHE A 58 1.88 4.30 -20.84
CA PHE A 58 0.58 4.86 -20.44
C PHE A 58 0.71 6.01 -19.44
N TYR A 59 1.67 5.97 -18.51
CA TYR A 59 1.95 7.09 -17.62
C TYR A 59 2.38 8.32 -18.42
N TRP A 60 3.28 8.15 -19.40
CA TRP A 60 3.75 9.26 -20.24
C TRP A 60 2.65 9.83 -21.15
N LEU A 61 1.82 8.98 -21.73
CA LEU A 61 0.63 9.39 -22.49
C LEU A 61 -0.40 10.10 -21.59
N GLY A 62 -0.64 9.57 -20.38
CA GLY A 62 -1.51 10.19 -19.38
C GLY A 62 -0.99 11.55 -18.91
N ALA A 63 0.33 11.73 -18.81
CA ALA A 63 1.01 13.00 -18.54
C ALA A 63 0.83 14.00 -19.67
N LYS A 64 0.96 13.57 -20.92
CA LYS A 64 0.83 14.43 -22.10
C LYS A 64 -0.62 14.87 -22.39
N TYR A 65 -1.59 13.97 -22.18
CA TYR A 65 -3.01 14.23 -22.49
C TYR A 65 -3.85 14.62 -21.26
N SER A 66 -3.25 14.75 -20.07
CA SER A 66 -3.92 15.14 -18.82
C SER A 66 -5.19 14.35 -18.49
N ILE A 67 -5.23 13.06 -18.84
CA ILE A 67 -6.38 12.19 -18.55
C ILE A 67 -6.20 11.63 -17.13
N PRO A 68 -6.98 12.08 -16.13
CA PRO A 68 -6.75 11.76 -14.71
C PRO A 68 -6.99 10.28 -14.38
N ILE A 69 -7.79 9.58 -15.18
CA ILE A 69 -8.07 8.14 -15.03
C ILE A 69 -6.83 7.27 -15.22
N PHE A 70 -5.91 7.68 -16.11
CA PHE A 70 -4.65 6.98 -16.36
C PHE A 70 -3.54 7.31 -15.36
N LYS A 71 -3.68 8.39 -14.57
CA LYS A 71 -2.68 8.81 -13.57
C LYS A 71 -2.98 8.31 -12.16
N SER A 72 -4.23 8.40 -11.71
CA SER A 72 -4.61 8.08 -10.31
C SER A 72 -6.10 7.80 -10.10
N GLY A 73 -6.96 8.14 -11.06
CA GLY A 73 -8.42 7.98 -10.92
C GLY A 73 -8.89 6.53 -10.83
N ALA A 74 -8.16 5.59 -11.44
CA ALA A 74 -8.49 4.17 -11.39
C ALA A 74 -8.49 3.63 -9.95
N MET A 75 -7.59 4.10 -9.07
CA MET A 75 -7.52 3.59 -7.70
C MET A 75 -8.66 4.08 -6.82
N VAL A 76 -9.07 5.34 -6.92
CA VAL A 76 -10.25 5.83 -6.17
C VAL A 76 -11.50 5.06 -6.59
N PHE A 77 -11.66 4.80 -7.90
CA PHE A 77 -12.80 4.05 -8.42
C PHE A 77 -12.74 2.56 -8.02
N CYS A 78 -11.58 1.91 -8.13
CA CYS A 78 -11.38 0.51 -7.74
C CYS A 78 -11.51 0.30 -6.23
N THR A 79 -10.98 1.20 -5.40
CA THR A 79 -11.09 1.08 -3.94
C THR A 79 -12.53 1.27 -3.48
N LEU A 80 -13.25 2.27 -4.01
CA LEU A 80 -14.66 2.46 -3.67
C LEU A 80 -15.53 1.28 -4.12
N PHE A 81 -15.37 0.80 -5.36
CA PHE A 81 -16.17 -0.32 -5.85
C PHE A 81 -15.78 -1.65 -5.18
N GLY A 82 -14.48 -1.88 -4.97
CA GLY A 82 -13.96 -3.09 -4.32
C GLY A 82 -14.37 -3.19 -2.85
N THR A 83 -14.32 -2.09 -2.10
CA THR A 83 -14.79 -2.09 -0.69
C THR A 83 -16.28 -2.32 -0.57
N ILE A 84 -17.10 -1.68 -1.42
CA ILE A 84 -18.56 -1.87 -1.41
C ILE A 84 -18.90 -3.32 -1.81
N PHE A 85 -18.22 -3.88 -2.81
CA PHE A 85 -18.50 -5.24 -3.28
C PHE A 85 -18.03 -6.32 -2.30
N ALA A 86 -16.85 -6.15 -1.67
CA ALA A 86 -16.33 -7.08 -0.66
C ALA A 86 -17.27 -7.21 0.55
N LEU A 87 -17.94 -6.12 0.96
CA LEU A 87 -18.95 -6.12 2.02
C LEU A 87 -20.16 -7.03 1.74
N PHE A 88 -20.46 -7.34 0.47
CA PHE A 88 -21.59 -8.19 0.08
C PHE A 88 -21.17 -9.57 -0.47
N ALA A 89 -19.90 -9.76 -0.82
CA ALA A 89 -19.44 -10.96 -1.52
C ALA A 89 -18.81 -12.03 -0.61
N GLU A 90 -18.28 -11.64 0.56
CA GLU A 90 -17.48 -12.54 1.39
C GLU A 90 -18.15 -12.81 2.73
N ALA A 91 -18.34 -14.09 3.07
CA ALA A 91 -18.84 -14.47 4.39
C ALA A 91 -17.78 -14.11 5.45
N PRO A 92 -18.19 -13.50 6.58
CA PRO A 92 -17.26 -13.18 7.66
C PRO A 92 -16.61 -14.47 8.18
N PHE A 93 -15.31 -14.41 8.44
CA PHE A 93 -14.49 -15.52 8.96
C PHE A 93 -14.49 -16.77 8.07
N LYS A 94 -14.48 -16.60 6.73
CA LYS A 94 -14.42 -17.70 5.75
C LYS A 94 -13.35 -18.76 6.05
N TYR A 95 -12.17 -18.35 6.56
CA TYR A 95 -11.06 -19.26 6.89
C TYR A 95 -10.97 -19.62 8.39
N GLY A 96 -11.96 -19.22 9.20
CA GLY A 96 -11.94 -19.37 10.65
C GLY A 96 -11.02 -18.36 11.35
N VAL A 97 -10.97 -18.42 12.68
CA VAL A 97 -10.07 -17.63 13.51
C VAL A 97 -9.15 -18.60 14.26
N ALA A 98 -7.86 -18.52 13.99
CA ALA A 98 -6.83 -19.22 14.72
C ALA A 98 -5.85 -18.20 15.27
N PHE A 99 -5.49 -18.33 16.55
CA PHE A 99 -4.52 -17.46 17.18
C PHE A 99 -3.20 -18.19 17.34
N ASP A 100 -2.22 -17.83 16.51
CA ASP A 100 -0.86 -18.31 16.64
C ASP A 100 -0.01 -17.25 17.37
N GLY A 101 0.41 -17.59 18.60
CA GLY A 101 1.26 -16.72 19.41
C GLY A 101 2.61 -16.40 18.76
N SER A 102 3.10 -17.27 17.86
CA SER A 102 4.35 -17.07 17.12
C SER A 102 4.23 -15.90 16.12
N LEU A 103 3.06 -15.73 15.52
CA LEU A 103 2.77 -14.68 14.54
C LEU A 103 2.33 -13.35 15.17
N MET A 104 2.01 -13.34 16.47
CA MET A 104 1.52 -12.15 17.17
C MET A 104 2.55 -11.02 17.18
N LEU A 105 3.81 -11.32 17.51
CA LEU A 105 4.87 -10.30 17.59
C LEU A 105 5.19 -9.68 16.20
N PRO A 106 5.42 -10.48 15.13
CA PRO A 106 5.56 -9.94 13.78
C PRO A 106 4.38 -9.07 13.34
N MET A 107 3.14 -9.48 13.64
CA MET A 107 1.95 -8.71 13.28
C MET A 107 1.86 -7.36 14.01
N ILE A 108 2.22 -7.31 15.30
CA ILE A 108 2.28 -6.04 16.05
C ILE A 108 3.30 -5.10 15.42
N VAL A 109 4.48 -5.60 15.06
CA VAL A 109 5.52 -4.79 14.40
C VAL A 109 5.03 -4.28 13.05
N ALA A 110 4.43 -5.14 12.22
CA ALA A 110 3.86 -4.76 10.93
C ALA A 110 2.78 -3.66 11.07
N PHE A 111 1.93 -3.76 12.10
CA PHE A 111 0.89 -2.76 12.34
C PHE A 111 1.45 -1.41 12.81
N ILE A 112 2.51 -1.40 13.61
CA ILE A 112 3.23 -0.18 13.99
C ILE A 112 3.84 0.48 12.74
N LEU A 113 4.45 -0.31 11.86
CA LEU A 113 5.04 0.19 10.61
C LEU A 113 3.98 0.79 9.68
N SER A 114 2.83 0.13 9.51
CA SER A 114 1.68 0.68 8.76
C SER A 114 1.18 2.00 9.36
N GLY A 115 1.16 2.12 10.68
CA GLY A 115 0.82 3.38 11.34
C GLY A 115 1.84 4.51 11.10
N LEU A 116 3.13 4.18 11.06
CA LEU A 116 4.19 5.13 10.73
C LEU A 116 4.10 5.61 9.27
N GLU A 117 3.82 4.70 8.34
CA GLU A 117 3.58 4.99 6.92
C GLU A 117 2.38 5.92 6.73
N CYS A 118 1.22 5.57 7.32
CA CYS A 118 0.00 6.39 7.27
C CYS A 118 0.25 7.82 7.81
N MET A 119 1.01 7.97 8.89
CA MET A 119 1.36 9.30 9.41
C MET A 119 2.26 10.09 8.45
N GLY A 120 3.21 9.42 7.80
CA GLY A 120 4.07 10.01 6.77
C GLY A 120 3.23 10.51 5.60
N ASP A 121 2.32 9.67 5.12
CA ASP A 121 1.42 9.93 4.00
C ASP A 121 0.46 11.08 4.26
N LEU A 122 -0.17 11.13 5.44
CA LEU A 122 -1.04 12.24 5.83
C LEU A 122 -0.27 13.56 5.90
N THR A 123 1.00 13.51 6.35
CA THR A 123 1.87 14.69 6.41
C THR A 123 2.30 15.14 5.01
N ALA A 124 2.64 14.20 4.12
CA ALA A 124 2.97 14.50 2.73
C ALA A 124 1.77 15.09 1.98
N THR A 125 0.58 14.49 2.16
CA THR A 125 -0.68 14.95 1.59
C THR A 125 -1.03 16.34 2.08
N ALA A 126 -0.89 16.62 3.37
CA ALA A 126 -1.13 17.97 3.91
C ALA A 126 -0.15 19.00 3.34
N LYS A 127 1.13 18.66 3.15
CA LYS A 127 2.11 19.55 2.52
C LYS A 127 1.76 19.83 1.04
N LEU A 128 1.36 18.81 0.29
CA LEU A 128 0.93 18.96 -1.11
C LEU A 128 -0.35 19.79 -1.22
N SER A 129 -1.28 19.64 -0.28
CA SER A 129 -2.52 20.42 -0.20
C SER A 129 -2.33 21.82 0.40
N LEU A 130 -1.10 22.26 0.66
CA LEU A 130 -0.76 23.56 1.26
C LEU A 130 -1.45 23.81 2.63
N LEU A 131 -1.70 22.73 3.38
CA LEU A 131 -2.32 22.79 4.69
C LEU A 131 -1.28 22.94 5.81
N PRO A 132 -1.60 23.64 6.91
CA PRO A 132 -0.71 23.76 8.06
C PRO A 132 -0.49 22.39 8.74
N THR A 133 0.77 21.98 8.88
CA THR A 133 1.17 20.67 9.44
C THR A 133 1.62 20.73 10.92
N ALA A 134 1.67 21.93 11.50
CA ALA A 134 2.10 22.18 12.87
C ALA A 134 1.00 22.86 13.70
N CYS A 135 -0.25 22.38 13.56
CA CYS A 135 -1.39 22.84 14.36
C CYS A 135 -2.11 21.66 15.04
N ASP A 136 -2.87 21.95 16.09
CA ASP A 136 -3.63 20.94 16.83
C ASP A 136 -4.70 20.27 15.96
N GLN A 137 -5.26 21.01 15.02
CA GLN A 137 -6.23 20.49 14.07
C GLN A 137 -5.62 19.40 13.16
N PHE A 138 -4.37 19.57 12.74
CA PHE A 138 -3.66 18.54 11.98
C PHE A 138 -3.33 17.32 12.85
N ASN A 139 -3.05 17.50 14.14
CA ASN A 139 -2.89 16.38 15.08
C ASN A 139 -4.17 15.53 15.18
N LEU A 140 -5.35 16.17 15.19
CA LEU A 140 -6.65 15.47 15.17
C LEU A 140 -6.88 14.70 13.86
N VAL A 141 -6.58 15.31 12.71
CA VAL A 141 -6.66 14.63 11.39
C VAL A 141 -5.75 13.40 11.37
N ARG A 142 -4.53 13.52 11.91
CA ARG A 142 -3.59 12.39 11.99
C ARG A 142 -4.08 11.26 12.89
N GLN A 143 -4.66 11.59 14.04
CA GLN A 143 -5.25 10.58 14.94
C GLN A 143 -6.46 9.90 14.29
N GLY A 144 -7.34 10.67 13.66
CA GLY A 144 -8.49 10.15 12.94
C GLY A 144 -8.10 9.28 11.75
N GLY A 145 -7.10 9.69 10.98
CA GLY A 145 -6.57 8.89 9.87
C GLY A 145 -5.92 7.57 10.33
N LEU A 146 -5.15 7.62 11.43
CA LEU A 146 -4.57 6.40 12.02
C LEU A 146 -5.64 5.44 12.55
N LEU A 147 -6.68 5.98 13.21
CA LEU A 147 -7.82 5.20 13.69
C LEU A 147 -8.59 4.56 12.53
N ASN A 148 -8.81 5.31 11.45
CA ASN A 148 -9.47 4.80 10.25
C ASN A 148 -8.65 3.67 9.61
N ASN A 149 -7.33 3.83 9.47
CA ASN A 149 -6.44 2.79 8.93
C ASN A 149 -6.51 1.49 9.75
N ALA A 150 -6.52 1.63 11.08
CA ALA A 150 -6.66 0.51 12.01
C ALA A 150 -8.02 -0.19 11.88
N PHE A 151 -9.10 0.59 11.86
CA PHE A 151 -10.46 0.08 11.78
C PHE A 151 -10.74 -0.61 10.44
N SER A 152 -10.31 -0.02 9.33
CA SER A 152 -10.43 -0.64 8.00
C SER A 152 -9.64 -1.95 7.93
N SER A 153 -8.43 -2.00 8.50
CA SER A 153 -7.63 -3.24 8.55
C SER A 153 -8.29 -4.34 9.40
N LEU A 154 -8.97 -3.97 10.48
CA LEU A 154 -9.77 -4.91 11.28
C LEU A 154 -10.93 -5.49 10.46
N LEU A 155 -11.65 -4.65 9.72
CA LEU A 155 -12.71 -5.10 8.82
C LEU A 155 -12.16 -6.04 7.75
N CYS A 156 -11.04 -5.70 7.12
CA CYS A 156 -10.37 -6.59 6.17
C CYS A 156 -10.05 -7.95 6.79
N ALA A 157 -9.54 -8.00 8.02
CA ALA A 157 -9.27 -9.26 8.71
C ALA A 157 -10.54 -10.12 8.92
N ILE A 158 -11.68 -9.50 9.23
CA ILE A 158 -12.97 -10.22 9.38
C ILE A 158 -13.42 -10.82 8.05
N PHE A 159 -13.24 -10.09 6.96
CA PHE A 159 -13.61 -10.53 5.60
C PHE A 159 -12.49 -11.29 4.89
N SER A 160 -11.43 -11.68 5.60
CA SER A 160 -10.30 -12.46 5.05
C SER A 160 -9.51 -11.75 3.93
N ALA A 161 -9.52 -10.42 3.94
CA ALA A 161 -8.69 -9.57 3.10
C ALA A 161 -7.39 -9.15 3.83
N PRO A 162 -6.29 -8.90 3.10
CA PRO A 162 -5.07 -8.34 3.68
C PRO A 162 -5.30 -6.94 4.27
N SER A 163 -4.46 -6.54 5.22
CA SER A 163 -4.52 -5.20 5.84
C SER A 163 -4.36 -4.08 4.82
N VAL A 164 -5.00 -2.95 5.07
CA VAL A 164 -4.97 -1.79 4.19
C VAL A 164 -3.98 -0.73 4.69
N VAL A 165 -3.47 0.08 3.76
CA VAL A 165 -2.61 1.22 4.04
C VAL A 165 -3.01 2.41 3.16
N THR A 166 -2.58 3.61 3.55
CA THR A 166 -2.81 4.83 2.77
C THR A 166 -1.99 4.80 1.48
N TYR A 167 -2.54 5.28 0.37
CA TYR A 167 -1.84 5.37 -0.91
C TYR A 167 -1.51 6.83 -1.24
N THR A 168 -0.27 7.13 -1.61
CA THR A 168 0.23 8.49 -1.89
C THR A 168 0.68 8.72 -3.33
N GLN A 169 0.04 8.10 -4.33
CA GLN A 169 0.41 8.38 -5.72
C GLN A 169 0.25 9.86 -6.06
N VAL A 170 1.36 10.48 -6.43
CA VAL A 170 1.45 11.91 -6.69
C VAL A 170 0.79 12.21 -8.03
N ARG A 171 -0.21 13.10 -8.01
CA ARG A 171 -0.72 13.75 -9.22
C ARG A 171 0.17 14.97 -9.49
N GLU A 172 1.26 14.76 -10.22
CA GLU A 172 1.93 15.85 -10.94
C GLU A 172 1.20 16.14 -12.27
#